data_AF-A0A8I1RIV5-F1
#
_entry.id   AF-A0A8I1RIV5-F1
#
_cell.length_a   1.000
_cell.length_b   1.000
_cell.length_c   1.000
_cell.angle_alpha   90.00
_cell.angle_beta   90.00
_cell.angle_gamma   90.00
#
_symmetry.space_group_name_H-M   'P 1'
#
loop_
_entity.id
_entity.type
_entity.pdbx_description
1 polymer ?
#
loop_
_entity_poly.entity_id
_entity_poly.type
_entity_poly.pdbx_seq_one_letter_code
_entity_poly.pdbx_strand_id
1 'polypeptide(L)'
;MFWKGSLPKIHGETPVAASRYFALYLAQIGWLALGAYLFTHATWPSTCEPSHLLDVYRCSGRLGEQRGWIESALMTWLWSTPLLLALELLRRFSKPAYRPVGGRS
;
A
#
# COMPACT_ATOMS: atom_id res chain seq x y z
N MET A 1 -14.58 -25.10 -40.14
CA MET A 1 -13.72 -23.94 -40.46
C MET A 1 -13.43 -23.20 -39.16
N PHE A 2 -12.30 -23.50 -38.54
CA PHE A 2 -11.99 -23.17 -37.14
C PHE A 2 -11.09 -21.94 -37.12
N TRP A 3 -11.63 -20.76 -36.77
CA TRP A 3 -10.85 -19.54 -36.65
C TRP A 3 -9.89 -19.66 -35.46
N LYS A 4 -8.61 -19.88 -35.76
CA LYS A 4 -7.53 -19.82 -34.78
C LYS A 4 -6.97 -18.40 -34.80
N GLY A 5 -7.68 -17.48 -34.13
CA GLY A 5 -7.17 -16.14 -33.88
C GLY A 5 -5.97 -16.21 -32.95
N SER A 6 -4.76 -16.25 -33.52
CA SER A 6 -3.53 -16.03 -32.76
C SER A 6 -3.44 -14.57 -32.38
N LEU A 7 -3.96 -14.22 -31.20
CA LEU A 7 -3.70 -12.93 -30.59
C LEU A 7 -2.18 -12.82 -30.34
N PRO A 8 -1.47 -11.84 -30.94
CA PRO A 8 -0.07 -11.65 -30.64
C PRO A 8 0.03 -11.24 -29.17
N LYS A 9 0.79 -12.01 -28.40
CA LYS A 9 1.18 -11.64 -27.03
C LYS A 9 2.08 -10.42 -27.16
N ILE A 10 1.51 -9.22 -27.05
CA ILE A 10 2.29 -7.99 -26.93
C ILE A 10 2.90 -8.01 -25.53
N HIS A 11 4.03 -8.69 -25.38
CA HIS A 11 4.94 -8.49 -24.27
C HIS A 11 6.02 -7.55 -24.80
N GLY A 12 5.65 -6.26 -24.84
CA GLY A 12 6.63 -5.21 -25.00
C GLY A 12 7.50 -5.17 -23.76
N GLU A 13 8.64 -5.85 -23.82
CA GLU A 13 9.81 -5.64 -22.97
C GLU A 13 10.36 -4.24 -23.27
N THR A 14 9.59 -3.20 -22.96
CA THR A 14 10.08 -1.82 -23.01
C THR A 14 10.79 -1.50 -21.70
N PRO A 15 11.83 -0.64 -21.71
CA PRO A 15 12.54 -0.18 -20.50
C PRO A 15 11.69 0.75 -19.62
N VAL A 16 10.38 0.49 -19.50
CA VAL A 16 9.46 1.12 -18.54
C VAL A 16 9.65 0.61 -17.11
N ALA A 17 10.65 -0.24 -16.87
CA ALA A 17 11.08 -0.58 -15.52
C ALA A 17 11.38 0.69 -14.71
N ALA A 18 12.15 1.63 -15.26
CA ALA A 18 12.57 2.84 -14.55
C ALA A 18 11.39 3.76 -14.21
N SER A 19 10.47 4.01 -15.15
CA SER A 19 9.29 4.86 -14.91
C SER A 19 8.34 4.23 -13.88
N ARG A 20 8.20 2.90 -13.89
CA ARG A 20 7.38 2.18 -12.90
C ARG A 20 7.98 2.26 -11.50
N TYR A 21 9.30 2.08 -11.37
CA TYR A 21 9.98 2.25 -10.08
C TYR A 21 9.93 3.69 -9.59
N PHE A 22 10.11 4.67 -10.47
CA PHE A 22 10.00 6.08 -10.13
C PHE A 22 8.60 6.44 -9.60
N ALA A 23 7.54 6.03 -10.29
CA ALA A 23 6.16 6.24 -9.83
C ALA A 23 5.89 5.56 -8.48
N LEU A 24 6.43 4.36 -8.26
CA LEU A 24 6.33 3.65 -6.98
C LEU A 24 7.02 4.41 -5.84
N TYR A 25 8.21 4.97 -6.07
CA TYR A 25 8.91 5.76 -5.05
C TYR A 25 8.21 7.09 -4.79
N LEU A 26 7.70 7.77 -5.82
CA LEU A 26 6.90 8.97 -5.63
C LEU A 26 5.63 8.69 -4.84
N ALA A 27 4.93 7.59 -5.12
CA ALA A 27 3.75 7.20 -4.36
C ALA A 27 4.11 6.92 -2.88
N GLN A 28 5.24 6.27 -2.61
CA GLN A 28 5.73 6.05 -1.25
C GLN A 28 6.07 7.35 -0.53
N ILE A 29 6.80 8.27 -1.17
CA ILE A 29 7.15 9.56 -0.60
C ILE A 29 5.88 10.38 -0.34
N GLY A 30 4.97 10.43 -1.31
CA GLY A 30 3.67 11.10 -1.17
C GLY A 30 2.84 10.51 -0.03
N TRP A 31 2.85 9.18 0.12
CA TRP A 31 2.17 8.51 1.22
C TRP A 31 2.77 8.88 2.58
N LEU A 32 4.09 8.90 2.72
CA LEU A 32 4.77 9.32 3.96
C LEU A 32 4.54 10.79 4.28
N ALA A 33 4.63 11.67 3.28
CA ALA A 33 4.37 13.10 3.42
C ALA A 33 2.92 13.36 3.84
N LEU A 34 1.97 12.64 3.24
CA LEU A 34 0.55 12.72 3.62
C LEU A 34 0.34 12.34 5.09
N GLY A 35 0.98 11.25 5.55
CA GLY A 35 0.92 10.85 6.95
C GLY A 35 1.49 11.88 7.92
N ALA A 36 2.66 12.45 7.59
CA ALA A 36 3.28 13.50 8.39
C ALA A 36 2.40 14.76 8.45
N TYR A 37 1.85 15.19 7.30
CA TYR A 37 0.94 16.32 7.22
C TYR A 37 -0.31 16.10 8.08
N LEU A 38 -0.95 14.94 7.95
CA LEU A 38 -2.12 14.59 8.76
C LEU A 38 -1.76 14.55 10.25
N PHE A 39 -0.58 14.06 10.62
CA PHE A 39 -0.15 13.96 12.02
C PHE A 39 0.09 15.33 12.64
N THR A 40 0.70 16.28 11.91
CA THR A 40 0.95 17.64 12.40
C THR A 40 -0.30 18.50 12.46
N HIS A 41 -1.30 18.22 11.61
CA HIS A 41 -2.56 18.96 11.56
C HIS A 41 -3.70 18.30 12.37
N ALA A 42 -3.50 17.09 12.90
CA ALA A 42 -4.49 16.42 13.72
C ALA A 42 -4.54 17.01 15.14
N THR A 43 -5.75 17.24 15.61
CA THR A 43 -6.05 17.68 16.96
C THR A 43 -6.16 16.48 17.89
N TRP A 44 -5.07 16.17 18.59
CA TRP A 44 -5.06 15.10 19.58
C TRP A 44 -5.68 15.59 20.90
N PRO A 45 -6.67 14.88 21.47
CA PRO A 45 -7.15 15.20 22.81
C PRO A 45 -6.07 14.87 23.84
N SER A 46 -5.93 15.72 24.87
CA SER A 46 -4.92 15.58 25.94
C SER A 46 -4.99 14.27 26.72
N THR A 47 -6.12 13.56 26.67
CA THR A 47 -6.30 12.20 27.20
C THR A 47 -5.63 11.10 26.37
N CYS A 48 -5.19 11.41 25.16
CA CYS A 48 -4.66 10.46 24.17
C CYS A 48 -3.45 11.06 23.44
N GLU A 49 -2.57 11.75 24.17
CA GLU A 49 -1.30 12.22 23.62
C GLU A 49 -0.32 11.04 23.50
N PRO A 50 0.08 10.64 22.28
CA PRO A 50 0.86 9.44 22.10
C PRO A 50 2.33 9.66 22.49
N SER A 51 2.75 9.08 23.62
CA SER A 51 4.17 9.04 24.02
C SER A 51 4.95 7.94 23.29
N HIS A 52 4.26 6.90 22.82
CA HIS A 52 4.84 5.78 22.08
C HIS A 52 4.04 5.46 20.80
N LEU A 53 4.73 4.90 19.79
CA LEU A 53 4.13 4.51 18.49
C LEU A 53 2.94 3.56 18.64
N LEU A 54 2.96 2.67 19.64
CA LEU A 54 1.86 1.75 19.93
C LEU A 54 0.61 2.48 20.46
N ASP A 55 0.81 3.57 21.19
CA ASP A 55 -0.30 4.37 21.71
C ASP A 55 -0.96 5.20 20.60
N VAL A 56 -0.20 5.59 19.56
CA VAL A 56 -0.78 6.17 18.33
C VAL A 56 -1.81 5.22 17.72
N TYR A 57 -1.49 3.93 17.60
CA TYR A 57 -2.42 2.93 17.06
C TYR A 57 -3.64 2.70 17.96
N ARG A 58 -3.44 2.63 19.29
CA ARG A 58 -4.56 2.46 20.25
C ARG A 58 -5.48 3.68 20.28
N CYS A 59 -4.93 4.88 20.32
CA CYS A 59 -5.69 6.11 20.30
C CYS A 59 -6.29 6.43 18.91
N SER A 60 -5.76 5.87 17.82
CA SER A 60 -6.32 6.06 16.46
C SER A 60 -7.79 5.62 16.34
N GLY A 61 -8.22 4.61 17.09
CA GLY A 61 -9.60 4.13 17.08
C GLY A 61 -10.59 5.15 17.66
N ARG A 62 -10.11 6.05 18.54
CA ARG A 62 -10.88 7.15 19.13
C ARG A 62 -10.80 8.44 18.30
N LEU A 63 -9.86 8.55 17.36
CA LEU A 63 -9.72 9.75 16.52
C LEU A 63 -10.91 9.93 15.55
N GLY A 64 -11.42 8.82 15.00
CA GLY A 64 -12.58 8.87 14.09
C GLY A 64 -13.91 9.23 14.77
N GLU A 65 -13.96 9.34 16.10
CA GLU A 65 -15.13 9.81 16.84
C GLU A 65 -15.30 11.33 16.76
N GLN A 66 -14.20 12.07 16.57
CA GLN A 66 -14.27 13.50 16.27
C GLN A 66 -14.54 13.65 14.77
N ARG A 67 -15.60 14.37 14.40
CA ARG A 67 -16.10 14.50 13.02
C ARG A 67 -15.16 15.30 12.08
N GLY A 68 -13.87 15.44 12.40
CA GLY A 68 -12.90 16.09 11.54
C GLY A 68 -12.43 15.17 10.42
N TRP A 69 -12.45 15.73 9.21
CA TRP A 69 -11.93 15.09 8.00
C TRP A 69 -10.43 14.72 8.13
N ILE A 70 -9.64 15.54 8.83
CA ILE A 70 -8.21 15.31 9.08
C ILE A 70 -8.01 14.10 10.01
N GLU A 71 -8.81 13.99 11.07
CA GLU A 71 -8.70 12.92 12.06
C GLU A 71 -9.12 11.57 11.46
N SER A 72 -10.21 11.58 10.69
CA SER A 72 -10.69 10.41 9.95
C SER A 72 -9.69 9.96 8.87
N ALA A 73 -9.05 10.92 8.18
CA ALA A 73 -8.02 10.63 7.19
C ALA A 73 -6.75 10.08 7.86
N LEU A 74 -6.32 10.62 9.01
CA LEU A 74 -5.19 10.09 9.76
C LEU A 74 -5.44 8.66 10.24
N MET A 75 -6.64 8.38 10.76
CA MET A 75 -7.05 7.01 11.12
C MET A 75 -6.93 6.09 9.90
N THR A 76 -7.53 6.47 8.76
CA THR A 76 -7.47 5.66 7.54
C THR A 76 -6.04 5.42 7.09
N TRP A 77 -5.19 6.45 7.15
CA TRP A 77 -3.78 6.36 6.79
C TRP A 77 -3.01 5.38 7.73
N LEU A 78 -3.25 5.47 9.05
CA LEU A 78 -2.66 4.58 10.04
C LEU A 78 -3.06 3.12 9.83
N TRP A 79 -4.31 2.87 9.45
CA TRP A 79 -4.82 1.51 9.21
C TRP A 79 -4.48 0.98 7.81
N SER A 80 -4.21 1.86 6.85
CA SER A 80 -3.81 1.47 5.50
C SER A 80 -2.33 1.06 5.41
N THR A 81 -1.46 1.63 6.26
CA THR A 81 -0.03 1.25 6.30
C THR A 81 0.23 -0.24 6.61
N PRO A 82 -0.37 -0.87 7.64
CA PRO A 82 -0.18 -2.31 7.89
C PRO A 82 -0.77 -3.17 6.78
N LEU A 83 -1.86 -2.73 6.13
CA LEU A 83 -2.45 -3.42 4.98
C LEU A 83 -1.49 -3.44 3.79
N LEU A 84 -0.90 -2.29 3.47
CA LEU A 84 0.10 -2.18 2.39
C LEU A 84 1.34 -3.04 2.68
N LEU A 85 1.82 -3.02 3.93
CA LEU A 85 2.93 -3.90 4.34
C LEU A 85 2.56 -5.38 4.18
N ALA A 86 1.39 -5.78 4.64
CA ALA A 86 0.92 -7.15 4.55
C ALA A 86 0.82 -7.61 3.09
N LEU A 87 0.27 -6.77 2.20
CA LEU A 87 0.17 -7.06 0.77
C LEU A 87 1.55 -7.15 0.10
N GLU A 88 2.49 -6.30 0.49
CA GLU A 88 3.86 -6.35 -0.05
C GLU A 88 4.61 -7.60 0.42
N LEU A 89 4.44 -8.00 1.69
CA LEU A 89 4.96 -9.27 2.20
C LEU A 89 4.33 -10.44 1.44
N LEU A 90 3.00 -10.44 1.28
CA LEU A 90 2.30 -11.49 0.54
C LEU A 90 2.81 -11.58 -0.89
N ARG A 91 3.00 -10.45 -1.58
CA ARG A 91 3.57 -10.41 -2.94
C ARG A 91 5.00 -10.93 -2.99
N ARG A 92 5.81 -10.67 -1.95
CA ARG A 92 7.20 -11.14 -1.85
C ARG A 92 7.29 -12.64 -1.57
N PHE A 93 6.36 -13.20 -0.80
CA PHE A 93 6.28 -14.63 -0.48
C PHE A 93 5.50 -15.45 -1.53
N SER A 94 4.53 -14.84 -2.21
CA SER A 94 3.73 -15.46 -3.29
C SER A 94 4.41 -15.39 -4.66
N LYS A 95 5.75 -15.21 -4.72
CA LYS A 95 6.49 -15.51 -5.94
C LYS A 95 6.12 -16.94 -6.34
N PRO A 96 5.49 -17.16 -7.51
CA PRO A 96 5.11 -18.51 -7.91
C PRO A 96 6.39 -19.34 -7.90
N ALA A 97 6.38 -20.42 -7.11
CA ALA A 97 7.33 -21.49 -7.32
C ALA A 97 7.29 -21.80 -8.81
N TYR A 98 8.39 -21.57 -9.50
CA TYR A 98 8.58 -22.03 -10.87
C TYR A 98 8.35 -23.54 -10.83
N ARG A 99 7.13 -24.00 -11.16
CA ARG A 99 6.90 -25.39 -11.50
C ARG A 99 7.45 -25.53 -12.91
N PRO A 100 8.53 -26.29 -13.13
CA PRO A 100 8.89 -26.65 -14.49
C PRO A 100 7.68 -27.40 -15.08
N VAL A 101 7.10 -26.83 -16.14
CA VAL A 101 6.16 -27.54 -17.00
C VAL A 101 7.02 -28.55 -17.78
N GLY A 102 7.18 -29.75 -17.24
CA GLY A 102 7.98 -30.80 -17.86
C GLY A 102 7.57 -32.15 -17.30
N GLY A 103 6.92 -32.97 -18.14
CA GLY A 103 6.56 -34.34 -17.80
C GLY A 103 5.43 -34.91 -18.64
N ARG A 104 5.52 -34.79 -19.97
CA ARG A 104 4.76 -35.65 -20.88
C ARG A 104 5.48 -37.00 -20.88
N SER A 105 4.81 -38.05 -20.39
CA SER A 105 5.12 -39.45 -20.69
C SER A 105 3.86 -40.07 -21.27
#